data_AF-A0A933JL16-F1
#
_entry.id   AF-A0A933JL16-F1
#
_cell.length_a   1.000
_cell.length_b   1.000
_cell.length_c   1.000
_cell.angle_alpha   90.00
_cell.angle_beta   90.00
_cell.angle_gamma   90.00
#
_symmetry.space_group_name_H-M   'P 1'
#
loop_
_entity.id
_entity.type
_entity.pdbx_description
1 polymer ?
#
loop_
_entity_poly.entity_id
_entity_poly.type
_entity_poly.pdbx_seq_one_letter_code
_entity_poly.pdbx_strand_id
1 'polypeptide(L)'
;MKKRPAPRERRSSQRIRLTLDVAVPVLVKDDDRIQWGMARNVSEGGMLIEVPDPPAIGREVEISFPGIPGSVDSPEHAVLRGEVRHQLKWNFSSETNRRNLSAIGVKFLRDGARVHPSGWVH
;
A
#
# COMPACT_ATOMS: atom_id res chain seq x y z
N MET A 1 -6.18 -21.60 24.69
CA MET A 1 -5.13 -21.58 23.65
C MET A 1 -5.77 -21.61 22.26
N LYS A 2 -5.78 -20.50 21.51
CA LYS A 2 -6.24 -20.52 20.11
C LYS A 2 -5.13 -21.11 19.24
N LYS A 3 -5.37 -22.27 18.63
CA LYS A 3 -4.43 -22.93 17.72
C LYS A 3 -4.07 -21.99 16.57
N ARG A 4 -2.77 -21.78 16.33
CA ARG A 4 -2.28 -21.06 15.14
C ARG A 4 -2.68 -21.88 13.90
N PRO A 5 -3.36 -21.29 12.90
CA PRO A 5 -3.76 -22.02 11.70
C PRO A 5 -2.54 -22.45 10.87
N ALA A 6 -2.71 -23.57 10.17
CA ALA A 6 -1.66 -24.25 9.43
C ALA A 6 -1.13 -23.38 8.27
N PRO A 7 0.13 -23.53 7.83
CA PRO A 7 0.71 -22.73 6.75
C PRO A 7 -0.10 -22.74 5.45
N ARG A 8 -0.83 -23.83 5.17
CA ARG A 8 -1.67 -24.00 3.99
C ARG A 8 -3.00 -23.23 4.08
N GLU A 9 -3.57 -23.13 5.28
CA GLU A 9 -4.79 -22.33 5.57
C GLU A 9 -4.51 -20.83 5.57
N ARG A 10 -3.30 -20.40 5.94
CA ARG A 10 -2.88 -18.99 5.75
C ARG A 10 -2.77 -18.61 4.28
N ARG A 11 -2.51 -19.59 3.42
CA ARG A 11 -2.31 -19.42 1.97
C ARG A 11 -3.63 -19.46 1.19
N SER A 12 -4.74 -19.85 1.81
CA SER A 12 -6.10 -19.76 1.25
C SER A 12 -6.82 -18.46 1.62
N SER A 13 -6.14 -17.51 2.28
CA SER A 13 -6.63 -16.13 2.35
C SER A 13 -6.97 -15.74 0.92
N GLN A 14 -8.20 -15.28 0.71
CA GLN A 14 -8.68 -14.66 -0.51
C GLN A 14 -7.80 -13.46 -0.81
N ARG A 15 -6.56 -13.72 -1.29
CA ARG A 15 -5.83 -12.79 -2.10
C ARG A 15 -6.72 -12.68 -3.31
N ILE A 16 -7.68 -11.76 -3.25
CA ILE A 16 -8.18 -11.11 -4.43
C ILE A 16 -6.89 -10.72 -5.14
N ARG A 17 -6.53 -11.48 -6.17
CA ARG A 17 -5.48 -11.11 -7.10
C ARG A 17 -6.09 -9.98 -7.92
N LEU A 18 -6.33 -8.84 -7.27
CA LEU A 18 -6.10 -7.56 -7.88
C LEU A 18 -4.57 -7.47 -7.99
N THR A 19 -4.02 -8.30 -8.88
CA THR A 19 -2.88 -7.90 -9.68
C THR A 19 -3.42 -6.67 -10.37
N LEU A 20 -3.19 -5.54 -9.73
CA LEU A 20 -3.42 -4.27 -10.36
C LEU A 20 -2.34 -4.25 -11.45
N ASP A 21 -2.69 -4.79 -12.63
CA ASP A 21 -1.89 -4.62 -13.85
C ASP A 21 -1.60 -3.13 -14.09
N VAL A 22 -2.39 -2.28 -13.42
CA VAL A 22 -2.27 -0.83 -13.32
C VAL A 22 -1.64 -0.45 -11.97
N ALA A 23 -0.40 0.02 -12.02
CA ALA A 23 0.22 0.65 -10.86
C ALA A 23 -0.53 1.96 -10.52
N VAL A 24 -0.98 2.12 -9.28
CA VAL A 24 -1.80 3.28 -8.84
C VAL A 24 -0.95 4.23 -7.99
N PRO A 25 -0.86 5.53 -8.34
CA PRO A 25 -0.15 6.48 -7.51
C PRO A 25 -0.87 6.68 -6.17
N VAL A 26 -0.11 6.74 -5.09
CA VAL A 26 -0.64 6.94 -3.73
C VAL A 26 0.24 7.91 -2.96
N LEU A 27 -0.34 8.62 -2.00
CA LEU A 27 0.41 9.33 -0.97
C LEU A 27 0.55 8.43 0.25
N VAL A 28 1.76 8.30 0.77
CA VAL A 28 2.08 7.56 1.99
C VAL A 28 2.54 8.54 3.05
N LYS A 29 1.86 8.56 4.18
CA LYS A 29 2.16 9.41 5.33
C LYS A 29 2.46 8.55 6.57
N ASP A 30 3.57 8.84 7.24
CA ASP A 30 3.83 8.41 8.62
C ASP A 30 3.97 9.67 9.51
N ASP A 31 4.34 9.53 10.79
CA ASP A 31 4.45 10.73 11.65
C ASP A 31 5.64 11.63 11.27
N ASP A 32 6.60 11.13 10.50
CA ASP A 32 7.84 11.85 10.18
C ASP A 32 7.79 12.50 8.79
N ARG A 33 7.01 11.95 7.85
CA ARG A 33 7.02 12.37 6.44
C ARG A 33 5.75 12.07 5.67
N ILE A 34 5.62 12.75 4.53
CA ILE A 34 4.68 12.44 3.45
C ILE A 34 5.47 12.23 2.17
N GLN A 35 5.18 11.16 1.43
CA GLN A 35 5.85 10.87 0.16
C GLN A 35 4.89 10.24 -0.85
N TRP A 36 5.19 10.45 -2.13
CA TRP A 36 4.54 9.72 -3.21
C TRP A 36 5.07 8.28 -3.28
N GLY A 37 4.16 7.37 -3.55
CA GLY A 37 4.44 5.97 -3.81
C GLY A 37 3.60 5.41 -4.94
N MET A 38 3.89 4.16 -5.28
CA MET A 38 3.16 3.44 -6.32
C MET A 38 2.62 2.13 -5.75
N ALA A 39 1.30 2.04 -5.60
CA ALA A 39 0.64 0.81 -5.20
C ALA A 39 0.69 -0.19 -6.37
N ARG A 40 1.35 -1.32 -6.14
CA ARG A 40 1.58 -2.36 -7.17
C ARG A 40 0.61 -3.53 -7.06
N ASN A 41 0.16 -3.88 -5.87
CA ASN A 41 -0.77 -4.98 -5.61
C ASN A 41 -1.63 -4.67 -4.40
N VAL A 42 -2.93 -4.96 -4.49
CA VAL A 42 -3.90 -4.75 -3.40
C VAL A 42 -4.67 -6.04 -3.17
N SER A 43 -4.85 -6.41 -1.91
CA SER A 43 -5.66 -7.56 -1.49
C SER A 43 -6.51 -7.16 -0.28
N GLU A 44 -7.46 -7.99 0.13
CA GLU A 44 -8.28 -7.71 1.33
C GLU A 44 -7.45 -7.48 2.61
N GLY A 45 -6.25 -8.07 2.69
CA GLY A 45 -5.42 -8.03 3.89
C GLY A 45 -4.29 -7.00 3.86
N GLY A 46 -3.98 -6.40 2.72
CA GLY A 46 -2.82 -5.54 2.59
C GLY A 46 -2.39 -5.20 1.17
N MET A 47 -1.31 -4.44 1.10
CA MET A 47 -0.84 -3.75 -0.10
C MET A 47 0.68 -3.80 -0.23
N LEU A 48 1.18 -3.80 -1.46
CA LEU A 48 2.58 -3.54 -1.78
C LEU A 48 2.70 -2.15 -2.39
N ILE A 49 3.54 -1.30 -1.81
CA ILE A 49 3.73 0.09 -2.25
C ILE A 49 5.22 0.34 -2.47
N GLU A 50 5.57 0.77 -3.66
CA GLU A 50 6.91 1.28 -3.94
C GLU A 50 7.06 2.69 -3.41
N VAL A 51 8.17 2.96 -2.73
CA VAL A 51 8.44 4.25 -2.09
C VAL A 51 9.94 4.54 -2.17
N PRO A 52 10.36 5.80 -2.34
CA PRO A 52 11.77 6.16 -2.35
C PRO A 52 12.44 5.92 -0.99
N ASP A 53 11.75 6.22 0.11
CA ASP A 53 12.28 6.06 1.47
C ASP A 53 11.33 5.21 2.34
N PRO A 54 11.58 3.90 2.48
CA PRO A 54 10.64 2.99 3.12
C PRO A 54 10.53 3.25 4.63
N PRO A 55 9.32 3.56 5.16
CA PRO A 55 9.08 3.64 6.61
C PRO A 55 9.45 2.34 7.32
N ALA A 56 9.84 2.44 8.59
CA ALA A 56 10.30 1.29 9.39
C ALA A 56 9.22 0.20 9.56
N ILE A 57 9.65 -1.06 9.74
CA ILE A 57 8.73 -2.15 10.08
C ILE A 57 8.04 -1.85 11.43
N GLY A 58 6.74 -2.11 11.51
CA GLY A 58 5.89 -1.80 12.67
C GLY A 58 5.34 -0.38 12.65
N ARG A 59 5.81 0.48 11.74
CA ARG A 59 5.30 1.84 11.58
C ARG A 59 3.89 1.79 11.03
N GLU A 60 3.01 2.59 11.61
CA GLU A 60 1.71 2.85 11.03
C GLU A 60 1.82 3.90 9.93
N VAL A 61 1.11 3.68 8.83
CA VAL A 61 1.04 4.58 7.68
C VAL A 61 -0.39 4.84 7.28
N GLU A 62 -0.64 6.06 6.85
CA GLU A 62 -1.85 6.47 6.13
C GLU A 62 -1.55 6.49 4.64
N ILE A 63 -2.44 5.89 3.85
CA ILE A 63 -2.31 5.71 2.40
C ILE A 63 -3.51 6.41 1.76
N SER A 64 -3.25 7.46 1.00
CA SER A 64 -4.29 8.20 0.28
C SER A 64 -4.23 7.92 -1.21
N PHE A 65 -5.38 7.62 -1.80
CA PHE A 65 -5.57 7.51 -3.24
C PHE A 65 -6.06 8.88 -3.73
N PRO A 66 -5.29 9.59 -4.58
CA PRO A 66 -5.80 10.80 -5.18
C PRO A 66 -7.03 10.43 -6.02
N GLY A 67 -8.16 11.08 -5.77
CA GLY A 67 -9.36 10.86 -6.57
C GLY A 67 -9.10 11.20 -8.04
N ILE A 68 -9.76 10.51 -8.97
CA ILE A 68 -9.76 10.92 -10.38
C ILE A 68 -10.88 11.95 -10.55
N PRO A 69 -10.58 13.22 -10.84
CA PRO A 69 -11.61 14.23 -11.02
C PRO A 69 -12.56 13.81 -12.16
N GLY A 70 -13.86 13.73 -11.86
CA GLY A 70 -14.91 13.43 -12.85
C GLY A 70 -15.25 11.95 -13.09
N SER A 71 -14.66 11.01 -12.34
CA SER A 71 -15.05 9.59 -12.40
C SER A 71 -16.21 9.28 -11.45
N VAL A 72 -17.32 8.77 -11.99
CA VAL A 72 -18.49 8.30 -11.20
C VAL A 72 -18.16 7.03 -10.42
N ASP A 73 -17.23 6.21 -10.92
CA ASP A 73 -16.79 4.93 -10.33
C ASP A 73 -15.58 5.06 -9.39
N SER A 74 -14.98 6.25 -9.31
CA SER A 74 -13.90 6.57 -8.35
C SER A 74 -14.15 7.92 -7.68
N PRO A 75 -15.23 8.02 -6.89
CA PRO A 75 -15.51 9.22 -6.15
C PRO A 75 -14.46 9.37 -5.04
N GLU A 76 -13.68 10.44 -5.15
CA GLU A 76 -13.08 11.15 -4.03
C GLU A 76 -11.95 10.42 -3.26
N HIS A 77 -11.16 11.20 -2.50
CA HIS A 77 -9.96 10.74 -1.82
C HIS A 77 -10.28 9.57 -0.87
N ALA A 78 -9.84 8.37 -1.22
CA ALA A 78 -9.89 7.22 -0.31
C ALA A 78 -8.66 7.23 0.59
N VAL A 79 -8.86 6.99 1.89
CA VAL A 79 -7.78 6.93 2.88
C VAL A 79 -7.81 5.57 3.57
N LEU A 80 -6.67 4.88 3.58
CA LEU A 80 -6.48 3.58 4.23
C LEU A 80 -5.35 3.67 5.26
N ARG A 81 -5.56 3.15 6.47
CA ARG A 81 -4.49 2.98 7.47
C ARG A 81 -3.97 1.55 7.47
N GLY A 82 -2.66 1.42 7.61
CA GLY A 82 -1.97 0.13 7.62
C GLY A 82 -0.69 0.15 8.43
N GLU A 83 -0.18 -1.03 8.75
CA GLU A 83 1.11 -1.20 9.43
C GLU A 83 2.13 -1.81 8.46
N VAL A 84 3.33 -1.24 8.41
CA VAL A 84 4.44 -1.78 7.62
C VAL A 84 4.87 -3.12 8.21
N ARG A 85 4.76 -4.19 7.44
CA ARG A 85 5.18 -5.54 7.84
C ARG A 85 6.44 -6.01 7.12
N HIS A 86 6.75 -5.41 5.97
CA HIS A 86 7.90 -5.78 5.16
C HIS A 86 8.54 -4.53 4.55
N GLN A 87 9.86 -4.53 4.46
CA GLN A 87 10.63 -3.63 3.60
C GLN A 87 11.33 -4.47 2.54
N LEU A 88 11.29 -4.03 1.29
CA LEU A 88 11.89 -4.71 0.15
C LEU A 88 12.81 -3.74 -0.58
N LYS A 89 13.93 -4.27 -1.07
CA LYS A 89 14.81 -3.58 -2.02
C LYS A 89 15.08 -4.50 -3.19
N TRP A 90 14.80 -4.04 -4.40
CA TRP A 90 15.19 -4.71 -5.64
C TRP A 90 16.37 -3.98 -6.25
N ASN A 91 17.44 -4.71 -6.50
CA ASN A 91 18.63 -4.20 -7.18
C ASN A 91 18.65 -4.77 -8.59
N PHE A 92 18.60 -3.90 -9.58
CA PHE A 92 18.76 -4.22 -10.99
C PHE A 92 20.14 -3.75 -11.41
N SER A 93 20.94 -4.66 -11.98
CA SER A 93 22.21 -4.31 -12.60
C SER A 93 22.18 -4.76 -14.06
N SER A 94 22.34 -3.81 -14.98
CA SER A 94 22.82 -4.06 -16.34
C SER A 94 24.23 -3.49 -16.49
N GLU A 95 24.92 -3.83 -17.60
CA GLU A 95 26.28 -3.34 -17.88
C GLU A 95 26.43 -1.82 -17.80
N THR A 96 25.34 -1.07 -18.00
CA THR A 96 25.34 0.40 -18.06
C THR A 96 24.49 1.07 -16.99
N ASN A 97 23.72 0.34 -16.17
CA ASN A 97 22.83 0.97 -15.19
C ASN A 97 22.62 0.13 -13.93
N ARG A 98 22.81 0.76 -12.76
CA ARG A 98 22.34 0.25 -11.48
C ARG A 98 21.08 1.01 -11.09
N ARG A 99 19.95 0.31 -11.03
CA ARG A 99 18.70 0.84 -10.47
C ARG A 99 18.34 0.08 -9.22
N ASN A 100 17.88 0.81 -8.23
CA ASN A 100 17.47 0.30 -6.94
C ASN A 100 16.07 0.82 -6.67
N LEU A 101 15.17 -0.11 -6.39
CA LEU A 101 13.78 0.17 -6.10
C LEU A 101 13.48 -0.28 -4.68
N SER A 102 12.85 0.58 -3.89
CA SER A 102 12.42 0.24 -2.52
C SER A 102 10.90 0.13 -2.47
N ALA A 103 10.40 -0.78 -1.64
CA ALA A 103 8.99 -0.98 -1.43
C ALA A 103 8.67 -1.39 0.00
N ILE A 104 7.43 -1.18 0.41
CA ILE A 104 6.87 -1.63 1.68
C ILE A 104 5.69 -2.57 1.45
N GLY A 105 5.64 -3.64 2.23
CA GLY A 105 4.46 -4.48 2.38
C GLY A 105 3.66 -3.99 3.58
N VAL A 106 2.46 -3.47 3.34
CA VAL A 106 1.58 -2.90 4.35
C VAL A 106 0.43 -3.87 4.62
N LYS A 107 0.14 -4.11 5.90
CA LYS A 107 -1.06 -4.83 6.34
C LYS A 107 -2.15 -3.84 6.73
N PHE A 108 -3.36 -4.00 6.23
CA PHE A 108 -4.46 -3.11 6.59
C PHE A 108 -4.88 -3.27 8.05
N LEU A 109 -5.19 -2.14 8.68
CA LEU A 109 -5.81 -2.09 10.00
C LEU A 109 -7.33 -2.19 9.84
N ARG A 110 -7.99 -2.96 10.70
CA ARG A 110 -9.43 -3.29 10.57
C ARG A 110 -10.35 -2.06 10.59
N ASP A 111 -9.94 -1.01 11.27
CA ASP A 111 -10.70 0.25 11.41
C ASP A 111 -10.11 1.38 10.55
N GLY A 112 -9.21 1.03 9.63
CA GLY A 112 -8.33 1.98 8.94
C GLY A 112 -8.89 2.55 7.64
N ALA A 113 -9.96 1.98 7.09
CA ALA A 113 -10.51 2.43 5.82
C ALA A 113 -11.55 3.55 6.06
N ARG A 114 -11.28 4.73 5.51
CA ARG A 114 -12.21 5.86 5.49
C ARG A 114 -12.34 6.35 4.06
N VAL A 115 -13.56 6.35 3.55
CA VAL A 115 -13.92 7.09 2.35
C VAL A 115 -14.40 8.44 2.84
N HIS A 116 -13.74 9.52 2.41
CA HIS A 116 -14.22 10.86 2.71
C HIS A 116 -15.24 11.27 1.64
N PRO A 117 -16.52 11.44 2.00
CA PRO A 117 -17.45 12.15 1.15
C PRO A 117 -17.18 13.66 1.31
N SER A 118 -17.02 14.36 0.21
CA SER A 118 -16.64 15.75 0.01
C SER A 118 -15.15 16.07 0.10
N GLY A 119 -14.61 16.47 -1.06
CA GLY A 119 -13.33 17.14 -1.18
C GLY A 119 -13.28 18.44 -0.40
N TRP A 120 -12.14 18.67 0.25
CA TRP A 120 -11.73 20.00 0.67
C TRP A 120 -10.29 20.25 0.26
N VAL A 121 -10.22 21.26 -0.60
CA VAL A 121 -9.13 22.19 -0.89
C VAL A 121 -8.31 22.54 0.35
N HIS A 122 -6.98 22.48 0.21
CA HIS A 122 -6.07 23.53 0.68
C HIS A 122 -4.94 23.70 -0.32
#